data_AF-A0AAW7YAF6-F1
#
_entry.id   AF-A0AAW7YAF6-F1
#
_cell.length_a   1.000
_cell.length_b   1.000
_cell.length_c   1.000
_cell.angle_alpha   90.00
_cell.angle_beta   90.00
_cell.angle_gamma   90.00
#
_symmetry.space_group_name_H-M   'P 1'
#
loop_
_entity.id
_entity.type
_entity.pdbx_description
1 polymer ?
#
loop_
_entity_poly.entity_id
_entity_poly.type
_entity_poly.pdbx_seq_one_letter_code
_entity_poly.pdbx_strand_id
1 'polypeptide(L)'
;MKTKLLAVICTLFLFGCVQPHQGPSINANGAIKWANGFSEEMHISASGSTLTFAAPDSFGRNGGGIAIFSRIDSARNGDCEHYYSEGALKTRMQICKSGEVTLIKEGKVINVGALAKFVY
;
A
#
# COMPACT_ATOMS: atom_id res chain seq x y z
N MET A 1 -60.07 31.62 9.11
CA MET A 1 -59.22 30.59 9.72
C MET A 1 -58.59 29.75 8.62
N LYS A 2 -57.26 29.62 8.67
CA LYS A 2 -56.38 28.55 8.18
C LYS A 2 -56.25 28.29 6.66
N THR A 3 -55.16 28.87 6.14
CA THR A 3 -54.27 28.41 5.07
C THR A 3 -54.00 26.89 5.06
N LYS A 4 -53.70 26.29 3.89
CA LYS A 4 -52.31 26.00 3.46
C LYS A 4 -52.23 25.29 2.10
N LEU A 5 -51.39 25.90 1.25
CA LEU A 5 -50.69 25.33 0.09
C LEU A 5 -49.93 24.05 0.49
N LEU A 6 -50.00 23.00 -0.32
CA LEU A 6 -49.13 21.83 -0.22
C LEU A 6 -48.27 21.76 -1.49
N ALA A 7 -47.07 22.35 -1.40
CA ALA A 7 -45.98 22.11 -2.33
C ALA A 7 -45.16 20.93 -1.80
N VAL A 8 -45.19 19.80 -2.50
CA VAL A 8 -44.33 18.64 -2.20
C VAL A 8 -43.06 18.81 -3.02
N ILE A 9 -42.02 19.37 -2.38
CA ILE A 9 -40.66 19.40 -2.93
C ILE A 9 -40.04 18.04 -2.66
N CYS A 10 -39.86 17.26 -3.72
CA CYS A 10 -39.18 15.98 -3.71
C CYS A 10 -37.67 16.22 -3.51
N THR A 11 -37.19 16.03 -2.29
CA THR A 11 -35.76 16.05 -1.95
C THR A 11 -35.11 14.78 -2.48
N LEU A 12 -34.50 14.88 -3.67
CA LEU A 12 -33.53 13.91 -4.16
C LEU A 12 -32.31 13.94 -3.25
N PHE A 13 -32.26 13.03 -2.28
CA PHE A 13 -31.04 12.69 -1.57
C PHE A 13 -30.04 12.10 -2.57
N LEU A 14 -29.08 12.91 -2.99
CA LEU A 14 -27.83 12.45 -3.57
C LEU A 14 -27.08 11.66 -2.49
N PHE A 15 -27.42 10.39 -2.32
CA PHE A 15 -26.51 9.42 -1.71
C PHE A 15 -25.35 9.24 -2.68
N GLY A 16 -24.38 10.15 -2.61
CA GLY A 16 -23.04 9.86 -3.08
C GLY A 16 -22.55 8.68 -2.25
N CYS A 17 -22.65 7.47 -2.80
CA CYS A 17 -21.96 6.31 -2.25
C CYS A 17 -20.47 6.66 -2.27
N VAL A 18 -19.94 7.13 -1.13
CA VAL A 18 -18.52 6.98 -0.83
C VAL A 18 -18.32 5.47 -0.84
N GLN A 19 -17.84 4.94 -1.97
CA GLN A 19 -17.46 3.55 -2.04
C GLN A 19 -16.49 3.34 -0.89
N PRO A 20 -16.79 2.47 0.09
CA PRO A 20 -15.76 2.07 1.04
C PRO A 20 -14.63 1.56 0.18
N HIS A 21 -13.48 2.22 0.26
CA HIS A 21 -12.29 1.86 -0.48
C HIS A 21 -12.01 0.40 -0.11
N GLN A 22 -12.44 -0.54 -0.96
CA GLN A 22 -12.26 -1.96 -0.70
C GLN A 22 -10.75 -2.16 -0.72
N GLY A 23 -10.23 -2.33 0.49
CA GLY A 23 -8.82 -2.21 0.76
C GLY A 23 -8.04 -3.22 -0.07
N PRO A 24 -6.78 -2.92 -0.35
CA PRO A 24 -5.88 -3.94 -0.80
C PRO A 24 -5.50 -4.75 0.45
N SER A 25 -6.07 -5.96 0.51
CA SER A 25 -5.88 -6.88 1.62
C SER A 25 -4.60 -7.67 1.41
N ILE A 26 -3.44 -6.99 1.36
CA ILE A 26 -2.18 -7.72 1.41
C ILE A 26 -2.12 -8.43 2.76
N ASN A 27 -2.45 -9.73 2.74
CA ASN A 27 -2.17 -10.65 3.84
C ASN A 27 -0.72 -11.11 3.66
N ALA A 28 0.20 -10.24 4.04
CA ALA A 28 1.62 -10.54 4.05
C ALA A 28 2.10 -10.66 5.48
N ASN A 29 2.78 -11.77 5.75
CA ASN A 29 3.36 -11.99 7.05
C ASN A 29 4.80 -11.54 7.02
N GLY A 30 5.01 -10.35 7.56
CA GLY A 30 6.20 -10.03 8.33
C GLY A 30 7.52 -9.96 7.58
N ALA A 31 7.63 -10.40 6.33
CA ALA A 31 8.90 -10.42 5.60
C ALA A 31 8.78 -10.47 4.07
N ILE A 32 9.78 -9.91 3.41
CA ILE A 32 10.04 -10.06 1.98
C ILE A 32 11.25 -10.97 1.80
N LYS A 33 11.10 -12.01 0.99
CA LYS A 33 12.23 -12.81 0.50
C LYS A 33 12.66 -12.28 -0.85
N TRP A 34 13.85 -11.71 -0.90
CA TRP A 34 14.44 -11.15 -2.11
C TRP A 34 15.13 -12.22 -2.95
N ALA A 35 15.19 -12.01 -4.26
CA ALA A 35 15.85 -12.92 -5.19
C ALA A 35 17.37 -13.01 -4.98
N ASN A 36 17.97 -12.02 -4.30
CA ASN A 36 19.37 -12.04 -3.89
C ASN A 36 19.64 -12.95 -2.66
N GLY A 37 18.62 -13.64 -2.14
CA GLY A 37 18.74 -14.59 -1.02
C GLY A 37 18.55 -13.97 0.36
N PHE A 38 18.40 -12.65 0.46
CA PHE A 38 18.13 -11.97 1.73
C PHE A 38 16.64 -11.99 2.07
N SER A 39 16.32 -12.12 3.36
CA SER A 39 14.97 -11.95 3.88
C SER A 39 14.93 -10.71 4.75
N GLU A 40 14.01 -9.81 4.48
CA GLU A 40 13.83 -8.58 5.24
C GLU A 40 12.52 -8.62 6.00
N GLU A 41 12.59 -8.49 7.31
CA GLU A 41 11.41 -8.37 8.14
C GLU A 41 10.75 -7.00 7.99
N MET A 42 9.43 -6.98 8.02
CA MET A 42 8.62 -5.79 7.87
C MET A 42 7.37 -5.85 8.73
N HIS A 43 7.01 -4.69 9.27
CA HIS A 43 5.72 -4.48 9.92
C HIS A 43 4.76 -3.81 8.94
N ILE A 44 3.54 -4.33 8.85
CA ILE A 44 2.47 -3.78 8.03
C ILE A 44 1.45 -3.15 8.96
N SER A 45 1.08 -1.89 8.73
CA SER A 45 0.01 -1.26 9.52
C SER A 45 -1.33 -1.96 9.31
N ALA A 46 -2.23 -1.82 10.28
CA ALA A 46 -3.55 -2.46 10.24
C ALA A 46 -4.37 -2.11 8.97
N SER A 47 -4.15 -0.93 8.39
CA SER A 47 -4.78 -0.45 7.14
C SER A 47 -4.03 -0.88 5.87
N GLY A 48 -2.85 -1.51 6.00
CA GLY A 48 -1.93 -1.80 4.92
C GLY A 48 -1.33 -0.56 4.24
N SER A 49 -1.53 0.63 4.81
CA SER A 49 -1.10 1.89 4.18
C SER A 49 0.39 2.16 4.35
N THR A 50 1.04 1.46 5.28
CA THR A 50 2.47 1.63 5.56
C THR A 50 3.14 0.28 5.76
N LEU A 51 4.36 0.17 5.22
CA LEU A 51 5.29 -0.93 5.42
C LEU A 51 6.54 -0.37 6.09
N THR A 52 6.94 -0.97 7.20
CA THR A 52 8.04 -0.50 8.03
C THR A 52 9.08 -1.59 8.15
N PHE A 53 10.30 -1.30 7.72
CA PHE A 53 11.44 -2.23 7.77
C PHE A 53 12.45 -1.73 8.80
N ALA A 54 12.96 -2.64 9.62
CA ALA A 54 14.18 -2.40 10.37
C ALA A 54 15.32 -2.42 9.35
N ALA A 55 15.70 -1.25 8.82
CA ALA A 55 16.48 -1.12 7.60
C ALA A 55 17.88 -1.74 7.76
N PRO A 56 18.19 -2.83 7.05
CA PRO A 56 19.56 -3.23 6.79
C PRO A 56 20.06 -2.50 5.53
N ASP A 57 21.35 -2.62 5.24
CA ASP A 57 22.04 -1.95 4.11
C ASP A 57 21.43 -2.21 2.72
N SER A 58 20.53 -3.19 2.59
CA SER A 58 19.85 -3.64 1.37
C SER A 58 18.92 -2.60 0.72
N PHE A 59 18.52 -1.55 1.43
CA PHE A 59 17.85 -0.37 0.84
C PHE A 59 18.83 0.73 0.41
N GLY A 60 20.14 0.49 0.50
CA GLY A 60 21.19 1.46 0.15
C GLY A 60 21.35 2.58 1.18
N ARG A 61 20.93 2.38 2.43
CA ARG A 61 21.19 3.28 3.56
C ARG A 61 22.31 2.69 4.43
N ASN A 62 23.51 3.24 4.30
CA ASN A 62 24.60 2.99 5.25
C ASN A 62 24.25 3.69 6.57
N GLY A 63 23.87 2.92 7.60
CA GLY A 63 23.56 3.43 8.92
C GLY A 63 22.18 2.99 9.37
N GLY A 64 22.16 2.03 10.30
CA GLY A 64 20.94 1.43 10.85
C GLY A 64 19.84 2.46 11.10
N GLY A 65 18.62 2.12 10.67
CA GLY A 65 17.49 3.01 10.74
C GLY A 65 16.19 2.31 10.40
N ILE A 66 15.12 3.08 10.22
CA ILE A 66 13.82 2.57 9.82
C ILE A 66 13.54 3.04 8.39
N ALA A 67 13.18 2.10 7.51
CA ALA A 67 12.67 2.42 6.19
C ALA A 67 11.15 2.31 6.23
N ILE A 68 10.47 3.41 5.89
CA ILE A 68 9.01 3.46 5.84
C ILE A 68 8.62 3.61 4.38
N PHE A 69 7.69 2.78 3.95
CA PHE A 69 7.05 2.83 2.65
C PHE A 69 5.57 3.12 2.82
N SER A 70 5.10 4.19 2.20
CA SER A 70 3.70 4.63 2.28
C SER A 70 2.98 4.34 0.97
N ARG A 71 1.75 3.83 1.08
CA ARG A 71 0.94 3.45 -0.07
C ARG A 71 0.55 4.67 -0.89
N ILE A 72 0.61 4.55 -2.21
CA ILE A 72 0.09 5.51 -3.17
C ILE A 72 -1.31 5.04 -3.59
N ASP A 73 -2.34 5.57 -2.94
CA ASP A 73 -3.72 5.15 -3.23
C ASP A 73 -4.16 5.46 -4.67
N SER A 74 -3.63 6.54 -5.27
CA SER A 74 -3.94 6.95 -6.64
C SER A 74 -3.24 6.13 -7.73
N ALA A 75 -2.26 5.29 -7.37
CA ALA A 75 -1.44 4.54 -8.33
C ALA A 75 -1.82 3.06 -8.42
N ARG A 76 -2.95 2.65 -7.83
CA ARG A 76 -3.41 1.26 -7.95
C ARG A 76 -3.66 0.93 -9.42
N ASN A 77 -2.86 0.00 -9.94
CA ASN A 77 -2.98 -0.49 -11.30
C ASN A 77 -3.23 -2.00 -11.25
N GLY A 78 -4.47 -2.40 -11.53
CA GLY A 78 -4.91 -3.79 -11.43
C GLY A 78 -4.78 -4.35 -10.01
N ASP A 79 -4.17 -5.53 -9.91
CA ASP A 79 -4.01 -6.29 -8.66
C ASP A 79 -2.73 -5.92 -7.88
N CYS A 80 -2.07 -4.81 -8.22
CA CYS A 80 -0.81 -4.39 -7.60
C CYS A 80 -0.94 -3.07 -6.82
N GLU A 81 -0.35 -3.09 -5.64
CA GLU A 81 -0.17 -1.94 -4.76
C GLU A 81 1.17 -1.27 -5.03
N HIS A 82 1.18 0.06 -4.96
CA HIS A 82 2.39 0.85 -5.09
C HIS A 82 2.65 1.62 -3.82
N TYR A 83 3.91 1.62 -3.39
CA TYR A 83 4.40 2.32 -2.22
C TYR A 83 5.58 3.20 -2.61
N TYR A 84 5.72 4.36 -1.97
CA TYR A 84 6.91 5.21 -2.07
C TYR A 84 7.71 5.17 -0.77
N SER A 85 9.02 5.28 -0.86
CA SER A 85 9.87 5.40 0.33
C SER A 85 9.80 6.82 0.90
N GLU A 86 9.53 6.94 2.19
CA GLU A 86 9.57 8.21 2.93
C GLU A 86 11.01 8.73 3.11
N GLY A 87 11.99 7.82 3.14
CA GLY A 87 13.39 8.14 3.41
C GLY A 87 14.29 8.21 2.17
N ALA A 88 13.83 7.73 1.01
CA ALA A 88 14.62 7.66 -0.21
C ALA A 88 13.83 8.16 -1.42
N LEU A 89 14.22 9.33 -1.93
CA LEU A 89 13.60 9.91 -3.12
C LEU A 89 13.68 8.95 -4.30
N LYS A 90 12.62 8.97 -5.14
CA LYS A 90 12.50 8.15 -6.35
C LYS A 90 12.65 6.64 -6.12
N THR A 91 12.46 6.18 -4.88
CA THR A 91 12.41 4.76 -4.54
C THR A 91 10.97 4.35 -4.31
N ARG A 92 10.55 3.28 -4.99
CA ARG A 92 9.19 2.75 -4.94
C ARG A 92 9.22 1.25 -4.78
N MET A 93 8.19 0.72 -4.14
CA MET A 93 7.95 -0.71 -4.02
C MET A 93 6.59 -1.02 -4.63
N GLN A 94 6.52 -2.08 -5.43
CA GLN A 94 5.28 -2.61 -5.96
C GLN A 94 5.06 -3.98 -5.34
N ILE A 95 3.85 -4.23 -4.84
CA ILE A 95 3.46 -5.52 -4.28
C ILE A 95 2.16 -5.96 -4.92
N CYS A 96 2.18 -7.12 -5.58
CA CYS A 96 1.01 -7.65 -6.26
C CYS A 96 0.29 -8.69 -5.38
N LYS A 97 -1.00 -8.90 -5.64
CA LYS A 97 -1.83 -9.91 -4.94
C LYS A 97 -1.25 -11.33 -4.97
N SER A 98 -0.45 -11.66 -5.99
CA SER A 98 0.30 -12.93 -6.08
C SER A 98 1.27 -13.14 -4.92
N GLY A 99 1.72 -12.05 -4.30
CA GLY A 99 2.82 -11.99 -3.36
C GLY A 99 4.12 -11.48 -3.98
N GLU A 100 4.15 -11.21 -5.29
CA GLU A 100 5.36 -10.69 -5.95
C GLU A 100 5.67 -9.26 -5.50
N VAL A 101 6.95 -9.01 -5.24
CA VAL A 101 7.47 -7.72 -4.82
C VAL A 101 8.51 -7.24 -5.82
N THR A 102 8.42 -5.97 -6.21
CA THR A 102 9.41 -5.31 -7.05
C THR A 102 9.88 -4.03 -6.38
N LEU A 103 11.20 -3.88 -6.20
CA LEU A 103 11.83 -2.67 -5.71
C LEU A 103 12.39 -1.86 -6.89
N ILE A 104 11.98 -0.61 -6.98
CA ILE A 104 12.29 0.29 -8.10
C ILE A 104 13.00 1.51 -7.55
N LYS A 105 14.13 1.87 -8.15
CA LYS A 105 14.85 3.11 -7.86
C LYS A 105 15.14 3.84 -9.16
N GLU A 106 14.74 5.10 -9.23
CA GLU A 106 14.93 5.96 -10.40
C GLU A 106 14.36 5.36 -11.71
N GLY A 107 13.21 4.68 -11.60
CA GLY A 107 12.54 4.05 -12.74
C GLY A 107 13.16 2.72 -13.20
N LYS A 108 14.20 2.22 -12.51
CA LYS A 108 14.81 0.91 -12.79
C LYS A 108 14.47 -0.07 -11.68
N VAL A 109 14.21 -1.32 -12.04
CA VAL A 109 14.07 -2.41 -11.07
C VAL A 109 15.45 -2.72 -10.50
N ILE A 110 15.60 -2.57 -9.17
CA ILE A 110 16.85 -2.83 -8.46
C ILE A 110 16.80 -4.14 -7.66
N ASN A 111 15.61 -4.62 -7.32
CA ASN A 111 15.44 -5.92 -6.69
C ASN A 111 14.03 -6.46 -6.96
N VAL A 112 13.89 -7.79 -6.90
CA VAL A 112 12.60 -8.49 -6.98
C VAL A 112 12.54 -9.54 -5.89
N GLY A 113 11.35 -9.88 -5.44
CA GLY A 113 11.16 -10.83 -4.35
C GLY A 113 9.72 -11.30 -4.26
N ALA A 114 9.44 -12.02 -3.19
CA ALA A 114 8.09 -12.42 -2.85
C ALA A 114 7.84 -12.26 -1.35
N LEU A 115 6.61 -11.91 -1.01
CA LEU A 115 6.11 -11.95 0.35
C LEU A 115 6.23 -13.38 0.88
N ALA A 116 6.79 -13.53 2.08
CA ALA A 116 6.80 -14.81 2.76
C ALA A 116 5.34 -15.18 3.11
N LYS A 117 4.73 -16.08 2.35
CA LYS A 117 3.42 -16.64 2.70
C LYS A 117 3.54 -17.46 3.99
N PHE A 118 2.56 -17.35 4.89
CA PHE A 118 2.40 -18.35 5.94
C PHE A 118 2.11 -19.69 5.26
N VAL A 119 2.93 -20.69 5.52
CA VAL A 119 2.51 -22.09 5.35
C VAL A 119 1.81 -22.42 6.67
N TYR A 120 0.48 -22.54 6.62
CA TYR A 120 -0.32 -22.99 7.76
C TYR A 120 -0.20 -24.50 7.92
#